data_AF-A0AAV6T4G7-F1
#
_entry.id   AF-A0AAV6T4G7-F1
#
_cell.length_a   1.000
_cell.length_b   1.000
_cell.length_c   1.000
_cell.angle_alpha   90.00
_cell.angle_beta   90.00
_cell.angle_gamma   90.00
#
_symmetry.space_group_name_H-M   'P 1'
#
loop_
_entity.id
_entity.type
_entity.pdbx_description
1 polymer ?
#
loop_
_entity_poly.entity_id
_entity_poly.type
_entity_poly.pdbx_seq_one_letter_code
_entity_poly.pdbx_strand_id
1 'polypeptide(L)'
;MDSMVNRSSILNSDSTPKPSNNDAAEYPMTLLTIDCMVLVIGTISLSLMMHILKSSSTSITSIAVLNLIFAHFIFLVTVPFRIYYYVTQYWSLGLGWCKVISSMIHIHMYMSFIFYVIILITRIMTFHQKADHMASYRIHALFVSAVVWIMVLVVVPCIIRFSYGKNTDKNGTVVNETACFNFGRHIESLPAKVFNYITSTLIIVVATVLTVLQANVVRVLYRKHHQGCTIQQEFGTQLKSLCFALIMVVCFIPYHVFRLYYLENIADLQGVNEVFLSLTTFNCLDMLTFLGRRTCLRCFS
;
A
#
# COMPACT_ATOMS: atom_id res chain seq x y z
N MET A 1 -0.61 -73.63 1.87
CA MET A 1 -0.69 -74.14 3.25
C MET A 1 0.71 -74.61 3.61
N ASP A 2 1.50 -73.98 4.46
CA ASP A 2 1.21 -72.97 5.48
C ASP A 2 2.42 -72.07 5.74
N SER A 3 2.14 -70.98 6.44
CA SER A 3 2.94 -69.82 6.81
C SER A 3 4.09 -70.08 7.79
N MET A 4 5.11 -69.19 7.78
CA MET A 4 5.73 -68.51 8.95
C MET A 4 7.04 -67.83 8.51
N VAL A 5 6.99 -66.55 8.15
CA VAL A 5 7.42 -65.37 8.95
C VAL A 5 8.92 -65.31 9.24
N ASN A 6 9.56 -64.42 8.49
CA ASN A 6 10.96 -63.98 8.52
C ASN A 6 11.18 -62.91 9.62
N ARG A 7 12.23 -63.07 10.43
CA ARG A 7 12.77 -62.08 11.40
C ARG A 7 14.25 -62.48 11.53
N SER A 8 15.28 -61.70 11.21
CA SER A 8 15.52 -60.26 11.40
C SER A 8 16.82 -59.87 10.70
N SER A 9 17.04 -58.56 10.60
CA SER A 9 18.31 -57.84 10.38
C SER A 9 18.88 -57.78 8.97
N ILE A 10 18.35 -56.88 8.14
CA ILE A 10 19.20 -55.98 7.35
C ILE A 10 18.68 -54.55 7.52
N LEU A 11 19.57 -53.76 8.12
CA LEU A 11 19.57 -52.32 8.29
C LEU A 11 19.27 -51.62 6.96
N ASN A 12 18.09 -51.00 6.84
CA ASN A 12 17.89 -49.93 5.84
C ASN A 12 17.44 -48.69 6.58
N SER A 13 18.34 -47.71 6.56
CA SER A 13 18.16 -46.33 6.95
C SER A 13 16.81 -45.78 6.52
N ASP A 14 15.94 -45.57 7.50
CA ASP A 14 14.76 -44.74 7.36
C ASP A 14 15.22 -43.29 7.20
N SER A 15 15.58 -42.91 5.97
CA SER A 15 15.68 -41.51 5.57
C SER A 15 14.26 -40.99 5.45
N THR A 16 13.67 -40.69 6.60
CA THR A 16 12.48 -39.83 6.70
C THR A 16 12.76 -38.56 5.87
N PRO A 17 11.92 -38.23 4.87
CA PRO A 17 12.05 -36.94 4.20
C PRO A 17 11.71 -35.89 5.25
N LYS A 18 12.74 -35.17 5.71
CA LYS A 18 12.59 -33.99 6.55
C LYS A 18 11.56 -33.07 5.87
N PRO A 19 10.46 -32.68 6.52
CA PRO A 19 9.56 -31.71 5.93
C PRO A 19 10.37 -30.44 5.69
N SER A 20 10.45 -30.01 4.44
CA SER A 20 11.06 -28.75 4.06
C SER A 20 10.24 -27.64 4.72
N ASN A 21 10.72 -27.14 5.86
CA ASN A 21 10.21 -25.96 6.56
C ASN A 21 10.51 -24.68 5.75
N ASN A 22 10.13 -24.63 4.47
CA ASN A 22 10.44 -23.53 3.56
C ASN A 22 9.27 -22.54 3.41
N ASP A 23 8.22 -22.67 4.22
CA ASP A 23 6.98 -21.88 4.07
C ASP A 23 6.82 -20.76 5.12
N ALA A 24 7.79 -20.60 6.03
CA ALA A 24 7.83 -19.47 6.95
C ALA A 24 8.25 -18.20 6.21
N ALA A 25 7.66 -17.05 6.55
CA ALA A 25 8.12 -15.78 6.00
C ALA A 25 9.61 -15.61 6.32
N GLU A 26 10.43 -15.27 5.33
CA GLU A 26 11.90 -15.20 5.47
C GLU A 26 12.33 -14.06 6.43
N TYR A 27 11.44 -13.09 6.69
CA TYR A 27 11.66 -11.94 7.59
C TYR A 27 10.45 -11.66 8.50
N PRO A 28 9.99 -12.63 9.32
CA PRO A 28 8.73 -12.49 10.03
C PRO A 28 8.82 -11.42 11.12
N MET A 29 9.97 -11.30 11.79
CA MET A 29 10.20 -10.30 12.84
C MET A 29 10.25 -8.87 12.30
N THR A 30 10.85 -8.66 11.14
CA THR A 30 10.91 -7.35 10.48
C THR A 30 9.51 -6.91 10.04
N LEU A 31 8.79 -7.81 9.37
CA LEU A 31 7.42 -7.56 8.90
C LEU A 31 6.47 -7.30 10.08
N LEU A 32 6.58 -8.09 11.14
CA LEU A 32 5.85 -7.90 12.39
C LEU A 32 6.10 -6.51 13.00
N THR A 33 7.37 -6.10 13.05
CA THR A 33 7.75 -4.79 13.61
C THR A 33 7.15 -3.65 12.79
N ILE A 34 7.26 -3.70 11.46
CA ILE A 34 6.69 -2.70 10.57
C ILE A 34 5.17 -2.62 10.75
N ASP A 35 4.48 -3.76 10.73
CA ASP A 35 3.02 -3.81 10.85
C ASP A 35 2.53 -3.31 12.21
N CYS A 36 3.22 -3.65 13.30
CA CYS A 36 2.93 -3.10 14.63
C CYS A 36 3.11 -1.58 14.68
N MET A 37 4.22 -1.05 14.12
CA MET A 37 4.45 0.39 14.08
C MET A 37 3.37 1.11 13.26
N VAL A 38 3.02 0.58 12.10
CA VAL A 38 1.99 1.14 11.21
C VAL A 38 0.63 1.08 11.87
N LEU A 39 0.30 -0.01 12.58
CA LEU A 39 -0.94 -0.12 13.33
C LEU A 39 -1.03 0.95 14.42
N VAL A 40 0.00 1.07 15.27
CA VAL A 40 -0.01 2.03 16.38
C VAL A 40 -0.02 3.47 15.86
N ILE A 41 0.94 3.83 15.03
CA ILE A 41 1.09 5.22 14.60
C ILE A 41 -0.03 5.60 13.61
N GLY A 42 -0.44 4.67 12.73
CA GLY A 42 -1.55 4.88 11.80
C GLY A 42 -2.90 5.06 12.50
N THR A 43 -3.20 4.27 13.54
CA THR A 43 -4.44 4.44 14.31
C THR A 43 -4.46 5.75 15.11
N ILE A 44 -3.32 6.16 15.68
CA ILE A 44 -3.18 7.47 16.33
C ILE A 44 -3.42 8.59 15.30
N SER A 45 -2.78 8.50 14.14
CA SER A 45 -2.90 9.50 13.06
C SER A 45 -4.34 9.61 12.55
N LEU A 46 -5.01 8.48 12.37
CA LEU A 46 -6.41 8.41 11.93
C LEU A 46 -7.36 8.99 12.98
N SER A 47 -7.20 8.61 14.25
CA SER A 47 -8.04 9.10 15.36
C SER A 47 -7.95 10.61 15.50
N LEU A 48 -6.73 11.14 15.37
CA LEU A 48 -6.45 12.56 15.40
C LEU A 48 -7.07 13.30 14.21
N MET A 49 -6.98 12.72 13.01
CA MET A 49 -7.61 13.28 11.83
C MET A 49 -9.14 13.31 11.99
N MET A 50 -9.76 12.26 12.50
CA MET A 50 -11.19 12.23 12.80
C MET A 50 -11.60 13.30 13.82
N HIS A 51 -10.78 13.52 14.86
CA HIS A 51 -11.02 14.60 15.82
C HIS A 51 -10.91 15.99 15.16
N ILE A 52 -9.95 16.21 14.27
CA ILE A 52 -9.80 17.45 13.50
C ILE A 52 -11.01 17.67 12.59
N LEU A 53 -11.48 16.62 11.89
CA LEU A 53 -12.65 16.67 11.03
C LEU A 53 -13.93 16.99 11.79
N LYS A 54 -14.08 16.46 13.02
CA LYS A 54 -15.23 16.74 13.90
C LYS A 54 -15.19 18.16 14.48
N SER A 55 -14.01 18.65 14.85
CA SER A 55 -13.84 19.96 15.50
C SER A 55 -13.83 21.13 14.51
N SER A 56 -13.48 20.90 13.25
CA SER A 56 -13.61 21.88 12.19
C SER A 56 -15.01 21.77 11.61
N SER A 57 -15.86 22.80 11.77
CA SER A 57 -17.08 22.92 10.95
C SER A 57 -16.72 22.62 9.48
N THR A 58 -17.50 21.74 8.88
CA THR A 58 -17.23 20.78 7.79
C THR A 58 -16.74 21.39 6.46
N SER A 59 -15.65 22.18 6.42
CA SER A 59 -15.52 23.19 5.36
C SER A 59 -14.37 23.02 4.35
N ILE A 60 -13.28 22.28 4.61
CA ILE A 60 -12.06 22.42 3.77
C ILE A 60 -11.45 21.09 3.25
N THR A 61 -11.87 19.92 3.73
CA THR A 61 -11.30 18.64 3.29
C THR A 61 -11.88 18.20 1.94
N SER A 62 -11.02 18.00 0.93
CA SER A 62 -11.45 17.51 -0.38
C SER A 62 -11.92 16.05 -0.33
N ILE A 63 -12.86 15.70 -1.19
CA ILE A 63 -13.42 14.33 -1.32
C ILE A 63 -12.32 13.28 -1.49
N ALA A 64 -11.26 13.58 -2.26
CA ALA A 64 -10.10 12.69 -2.42
C ALA A 64 -9.38 12.37 -1.10
N VAL A 65 -9.27 13.34 -0.18
CA VAL A 65 -8.66 13.14 1.14
C VAL A 65 -9.56 12.29 2.04
N LEU A 66 -10.88 12.47 1.97
CA LEU A 66 -11.82 11.62 2.73
C LEU A 66 -11.77 10.16 2.26
N ASN A 67 -11.72 9.93 0.94
CA ASN A 67 -11.56 8.59 0.40
C ASN A 67 -10.21 7.96 0.77
N LEU A 68 -9.14 8.76 0.80
CA LEU A 68 -7.83 8.31 1.26
C LEU A 68 -7.86 7.88 2.74
N ILE A 69 -8.46 8.69 3.62
CA ILE A 69 -8.69 8.36 5.04
C ILE A 69 -9.44 7.04 5.18
N PHE A 70 -10.49 6.85 4.38
CA PHE A 70 -11.28 5.62 4.39
C PHE A 70 -10.46 4.40 3.92
N ALA A 71 -9.62 4.56 2.89
CA ALA A 71 -8.71 3.52 2.43
C ALA A 71 -7.70 3.13 3.52
N HIS A 72 -7.12 4.10 4.24
CA HIS A 72 -6.24 3.84 5.38
C HIS A 72 -6.97 3.11 6.52
N PHE A 73 -8.20 3.51 6.83
CA PHE A 73 -9.00 2.83 7.84
C PHE A 73 -9.22 1.36 7.51
N ILE A 74 -9.68 1.06 6.28
CA ILE A 74 -9.88 -0.33 5.85
C ILE A 74 -8.57 -1.12 5.94
N PHE A 75 -7.46 -0.55 5.47
CA PHE A 75 -6.16 -1.21 5.54
C PHE A 75 -5.75 -1.50 6.99
N LEU A 76 -5.84 -0.52 7.90
CA LEU A 76 -5.49 -0.69 9.31
C LEU A 76 -6.32 -1.77 10.01
N VAL A 77 -7.59 -1.97 9.61
CA VAL A 77 -8.41 -3.09 10.11
C VAL A 77 -7.86 -4.46 9.68
N THR A 78 -7.18 -4.54 8.52
CA THR A 78 -6.58 -5.79 8.03
C THR A 78 -5.21 -6.10 8.65
N VAL A 79 -4.49 -5.10 9.16
CA VAL A 79 -3.12 -5.26 9.72
C VAL A 79 -3.04 -6.24 10.90
N PRO A 80 -3.96 -6.26 11.88
CA PRO A 80 -3.93 -7.23 12.98
C PRO A 80 -3.93 -8.70 12.51
N PHE A 81 -4.57 -8.99 11.38
CA PHE A 81 -4.58 -10.33 10.81
C PHE A 81 -3.22 -10.71 10.20
N ARG A 82 -2.50 -9.75 9.62
CA ARG A 82 -1.10 -9.97 9.18
C ARG A 82 -0.19 -10.23 10.38
N ILE A 83 -0.34 -9.42 11.43
CA ILE A 83 0.38 -9.60 12.71
C ILE A 83 0.11 -11.00 13.28
N TYR A 84 -1.15 -11.42 13.32
CA TYR A 84 -1.53 -12.78 13.74
C TYR A 84 -0.75 -13.83 12.97
N TYR A 85 -0.73 -13.76 11.64
CA TYR A 85 0.01 -14.70 10.80
C TYR A 85 1.52 -14.68 11.08
N TYR A 86 2.13 -13.50 11.23
CA TYR A 86 3.57 -13.39 11.51
C TYR A 86 3.94 -13.88 12.91
N VAL A 87 3.03 -13.87 13.88
CA VAL A 87 3.26 -14.43 15.22
C VAL A 87 3.05 -15.94 15.24
N THR A 88 1.97 -16.44 14.67
CA THR A 88 1.62 -17.87 14.72
C THR A 88 2.35 -18.70 13.68
N GLN A 89 2.87 -18.07 12.62
CA GLN A 89 3.38 -18.73 11.41
C GLN A 89 2.36 -19.71 10.79
N TYR A 90 1.07 -19.51 11.10
CA TYR A 90 -0.01 -20.43 10.75
C TYR A 90 -1.32 -19.66 10.51
N TRP A 91 -1.95 -19.91 9.35
CA TRP A 91 -3.22 -19.31 9.00
C TRP A 91 -4.41 -20.26 9.25
N SER A 92 -5.34 -19.85 10.12
CA SER A 92 -6.54 -20.64 10.50
C SER A 92 -7.87 -20.07 9.99
N LEU A 93 -7.90 -18.84 9.47
CA LEU A 93 -9.12 -18.10 9.14
C LEU A 93 -9.69 -18.43 7.74
N GLY A 94 -9.23 -19.53 7.15
CA GLY A 94 -9.65 -20.00 5.84
C GLY A 94 -8.98 -19.27 4.67
N LEU A 95 -8.93 -19.95 3.52
CA LEU A 95 -8.20 -19.50 2.35
C LEU A 95 -8.74 -18.17 1.80
N GLY A 96 -10.06 -18.02 1.70
CA GLY A 96 -10.68 -16.79 1.17
C GLY A 96 -10.24 -15.53 1.93
N TRP A 97 -10.14 -15.62 3.25
CA TRP A 97 -9.72 -14.51 4.09
C TRP A 97 -8.21 -14.23 3.92
N CYS A 98 -7.37 -15.27 3.85
CA CYS A 98 -5.94 -15.08 3.53
C CYS A 98 -5.75 -14.26 2.23
N LYS A 99 -6.50 -14.57 1.17
CA LYS A 99 -6.38 -13.87 -0.12
C LYS A 99 -6.75 -12.40 -0.01
N VAL A 100 -7.82 -12.07 0.72
CA VAL A 100 -8.24 -10.67 0.87
C VAL A 100 -7.20 -9.91 1.68
N ILE A 101 -6.73 -10.44 2.82
CA ILE A 101 -5.70 -9.77 3.64
C ILE A 101 -4.41 -9.57 2.85
N SER A 102 -3.96 -10.57 2.10
CA SER A 102 -2.76 -10.46 1.27
C SER A 102 -2.93 -9.53 0.06
N SER A 103 -4.12 -9.43 -0.51
CA SER A 103 -4.38 -8.47 -1.58
C SER A 103 -4.49 -7.04 -1.04
N MET A 104 -4.95 -6.88 0.20
CA MET A 104 -5.28 -5.57 0.77
C MET A 104 -4.10 -4.60 0.78
N ILE A 105 -2.87 -5.06 1.05
CA ILE A 105 -1.69 -4.18 1.02
C ILE A 105 -1.41 -3.61 -0.38
N HIS A 106 -1.56 -4.41 -1.43
CA HIS A 106 -1.40 -3.94 -2.80
C HIS A 106 -2.51 -2.97 -3.19
N ILE A 107 -3.75 -3.29 -2.81
CA ILE A 107 -4.93 -2.45 -3.05
C ILE A 107 -4.74 -1.10 -2.38
N HIS A 108 -4.33 -1.12 -1.11
CA HIS A 108 -4.06 0.07 -0.33
C HIS A 108 -2.97 0.94 -0.95
N MET A 109 -1.84 0.35 -1.38
CA MET A 109 -0.77 1.06 -2.07
C MET A 109 -1.27 1.74 -3.34
N TYR A 110 -1.94 1.02 -4.25
CA TYR A 110 -2.43 1.58 -5.51
C TYR A 110 -3.53 2.63 -5.30
N MET A 111 -4.46 2.38 -4.37
CA MET A 111 -5.52 3.34 -4.04
C MET A 111 -4.95 4.63 -3.46
N SER A 112 -4.00 4.51 -2.53
CA SER A 112 -3.33 5.67 -1.94
C SER A 112 -2.60 6.47 -3.00
N PHE A 113 -1.88 5.80 -3.91
CA PHE A 113 -1.20 6.44 -5.03
C PHE A 113 -2.17 7.22 -5.92
N ILE A 114 -3.29 6.62 -6.33
CA ILE A 114 -4.30 7.29 -7.16
C ILE A 114 -4.85 8.53 -6.45
N PHE A 115 -5.19 8.45 -5.17
CA PHE A 115 -5.69 9.61 -4.43
C PHE A 115 -4.63 10.70 -4.26
N TYR A 116 -3.37 10.36 -4.03
CA TYR A 116 -2.29 11.36 -4.02
C TYR A 116 -2.14 12.06 -5.36
N VAL A 117 -2.18 11.31 -6.48
CA VAL A 117 -2.16 11.90 -7.83
C VAL A 117 -3.31 12.88 -8.02
N ILE A 118 -4.53 12.50 -7.65
CA ILE A 118 -5.70 13.38 -7.73
C ILE A 118 -5.50 14.63 -6.88
N ILE A 119 -5.04 14.49 -5.62
CA ILE A 119 -4.79 15.62 -4.72
C ILE A 119 -3.75 16.57 -5.32
N LEU A 120 -2.62 16.05 -5.81
CA LEU A 120 -1.53 16.84 -6.37
C LEU A 120 -1.95 17.58 -7.64
N ILE A 121 -2.58 16.88 -8.58
CA ILE A 121 -3.08 17.50 -9.82
C ILE A 121 -4.07 18.62 -9.47
N THR A 122 -5.02 18.37 -8.56
CA THR A 122 -5.96 19.41 -8.09
C THR A 122 -5.20 20.64 -7.61
N ARG A 123 -4.19 20.46 -6.76
CA ARG A 123 -3.45 21.55 -6.12
C ARG A 123 -2.56 22.33 -7.08
N ILE A 124 -1.91 21.64 -8.01
CA ILE A 124 -1.11 22.26 -9.07
C ILE A 124 -2.03 23.06 -10.00
N MET A 125 -3.16 22.49 -10.42
CA MET A 125 -4.12 23.17 -11.27
C MET A 125 -4.73 24.40 -10.59
N THR A 126 -5.13 24.32 -9.31
CA THR A 126 -5.64 25.48 -8.56
C THR A 126 -4.61 26.61 -8.46
N PHE A 127 -3.31 26.29 -8.42
CA PHE A 127 -2.26 27.31 -8.41
C PHE A 127 -2.09 28.00 -9.77
N HIS A 128 -2.14 27.23 -10.87
CA HIS A 128 -1.95 27.77 -12.22
C HIS A 128 -3.21 28.43 -12.80
N GLN A 129 -4.39 27.92 -12.50
CA GLN A 129 -5.67 28.44 -12.98
C GLN A 129 -6.36 29.21 -11.85
N LYS A 130 -6.55 30.53 -12.04
CA LYS A 130 -7.39 31.35 -11.15
C LYS A 130 -8.85 30.90 -11.26
N ALA A 131 -9.24 29.92 -10.46
CA ALA A 131 -10.59 29.58 -10.00
C ALA A 131 -11.75 29.31 -11.00
N ASP A 132 -11.67 29.59 -12.31
CA ASP A 132 -12.86 29.57 -13.18
C ASP A 132 -13.42 28.16 -13.51
N HIS A 133 -12.68 27.08 -13.25
CA HIS A 133 -13.11 25.70 -13.58
C HIS A 133 -13.37 24.78 -12.37
N MET A 134 -13.45 25.33 -11.15
CA MET A 134 -13.53 24.55 -9.90
C MET A 134 -14.78 23.67 -9.78
N ALA A 135 -15.91 24.07 -10.37
CA ALA A 135 -17.17 23.32 -10.31
C ALA A 135 -17.14 22.04 -11.18
N SER A 136 -16.59 22.14 -12.40
CA SER A 136 -16.43 20.99 -13.30
C SER A 136 -15.48 19.94 -12.69
N TYR A 137 -14.41 20.39 -12.02
CA TYR A 137 -13.43 19.50 -11.41
C TYR A 137 -13.97 18.68 -10.23
N ARG A 138 -14.90 19.22 -9.41
CA ARG A 138 -15.52 18.46 -8.31
C ARG A 138 -16.33 17.26 -8.83
N ILE A 139 -17.03 17.44 -9.93
CA ILE A 139 -17.83 16.36 -10.56
C ILE A 139 -16.90 15.33 -11.20
N HIS A 140 -15.82 15.76 -11.86
CA HIS A 140 -14.81 14.85 -12.39
C HIS A 140 -14.10 14.08 -11.28
N ALA A 141 -13.75 14.71 -10.15
CA ALA A 141 -13.13 14.04 -9.02
C ALA A 141 -14.06 13.02 -8.35
N LEU A 142 -15.37 13.32 -8.27
CA LEU A 142 -16.39 12.37 -7.82
C LEU A 142 -16.52 11.18 -8.77
N PHE A 143 -16.57 11.45 -10.08
CA PHE A 143 -16.66 10.41 -11.09
C PHE A 143 -15.41 9.52 -11.10
N VAL A 144 -14.22 10.11 -11.10
CA VAL A 144 -12.94 9.39 -11.01
C VAL A 144 -12.88 8.59 -9.71
N SER A 145 -13.31 9.15 -8.57
CA SER A 145 -13.37 8.41 -7.32
C SER A 145 -14.32 7.22 -7.39
N ALA A 146 -15.51 7.38 -7.99
CA ALA A 146 -16.46 6.30 -8.17
C ALA A 146 -15.90 5.21 -9.09
N VAL A 147 -15.26 5.60 -10.21
CA VAL A 147 -14.61 4.67 -11.15
C VAL A 147 -13.46 3.92 -10.48
N VAL A 148 -12.65 4.61 -9.66
CA VAL A 148 -11.54 3.99 -8.92
C VAL A 148 -12.06 2.97 -7.91
N TRP A 149 -13.11 3.30 -7.16
CA TRP A 149 -13.75 2.35 -6.24
C TRP A 149 -14.42 1.19 -6.97
N ILE A 150 -15.10 1.41 -8.09
CA ILE A 150 -15.67 0.35 -8.92
C ILE A 150 -14.56 -0.55 -9.47
N MET A 151 -13.46 0.04 -9.95
CA MET A 151 -12.30 -0.70 -10.42
C MET A 151 -11.72 -1.54 -9.29
N VAL A 152 -11.59 -1.01 -8.07
CA VAL A 152 -11.22 -1.81 -6.89
C VAL A 152 -12.23 -2.93 -6.64
N LEU A 153 -13.53 -2.63 -6.57
CA LEU A 153 -14.57 -3.62 -6.28
C LEU A 153 -14.69 -4.72 -7.33
N VAL A 154 -14.19 -4.52 -8.56
CA VAL A 154 -14.20 -5.52 -9.64
C VAL A 154 -12.83 -6.19 -9.79
N VAL A 155 -11.76 -5.41 -9.89
CA VAL A 155 -10.40 -5.91 -10.11
C VAL A 155 -9.88 -6.65 -8.88
N VAL A 156 -10.26 -6.26 -7.66
CA VAL A 156 -9.84 -6.96 -6.44
C VAL A 156 -10.42 -8.37 -6.36
N PRO A 157 -11.74 -8.59 -6.49
CA PRO A 157 -12.28 -9.94 -6.53
C PRO A 157 -11.75 -10.76 -7.72
N CYS A 158 -11.52 -10.13 -8.88
CA CYS A 158 -10.93 -10.80 -10.03
C CYS A 158 -9.49 -11.24 -9.77
N ILE A 159 -8.62 -10.38 -9.23
CA ILE A 159 -7.25 -10.73 -8.87
C ILE A 159 -7.24 -11.79 -7.77
N ILE A 160 -8.09 -11.67 -6.75
CA ILE A 160 -8.25 -12.69 -5.69
C ILE A 160 -8.72 -14.04 -6.25
N ARG A 161 -9.61 -14.03 -7.24
CA ARG A 161 -10.13 -15.26 -7.84
C ARG A 161 -9.15 -15.90 -8.82
N PHE A 162 -8.47 -15.12 -9.65
CA PHE A 162 -7.60 -15.62 -10.73
C PHE A 162 -6.13 -15.76 -10.30
N SER A 163 -5.57 -14.80 -9.58
CA SER A 163 -4.17 -14.80 -9.15
C SER A 163 -3.96 -15.49 -7.81
N TYR A 164 -4.97 -15.51 -6.93
CA TYR A 164 -4.88 -16.15 -5.63
C TYR A 164 -5.66 -17.49 -5.58
N GLY A 165 -6.19 -17.97 -6.71
CA GLY A 165 -7.07 -19.15 -6.83
C GLY A 165 -6.41 -20.48 -7.19
N LYS A 166 -5.19 -20.46 -7.74
CA LYS A 166 -4.51 -21.66 -8.24
C LYS A 166 -3.47 -22.12 -7.22
N ASN A 167 -3.90 -22.92 -6.24
CA ASN A 167 -3.02 -23.63 -5.31
C ASN A 167 -2.63 -25.01 -5.87
N THR A 168 -2.51 -25.16 -7.18
CA THR A 168 -2.07 -26.42 -7.78
C THR A 168 -0.59 -26.34 -8.11
N ASP A 169 0.19 -27.23 -7.51
CA ASP A 169 1.57 -27.52 -7.95
C ASP A 169 1.57 -28.00 -9.41
N LYS A 170 2.74 -28.09 -10.05
CA LYS A 170 2.93 -28.62 -11.42
C LYS A 170 2.32 -30.02 -11.61
N ASN A 171 2.13 -30.78 -10.51
CA ASN A 171 1.48 -32.09 -10.49
C ASN A 171 -0.03 -32.06 -10.14
N GLY A 172 -0.66 -30.90 -9.99
CA GLY A 172 -2.09 -30.79 -9.66
C GLY A 172 -2.43 -31.05 -8.18
N THR A 173 -1.44 -31.17 -7.31
CA THR A 173 -1.61 -31.29 -5.85
C THR A 173 -1.87 -29.93 -5.21
N VAL A 174 -2.84 -29.88 -4.29
CA VAL A 174 -3.18 -28.68 -3.51
C VAL A 174 -2.03 -28.35 -2.56
N VAL A 175 -1.36 -27.21 -2.77
CA VAL A 175 -0.35 -26.69 -1.86
C VAL A 175 -1.03 -26.26 -0.56
N ASN A 176 -0.47 -26.70 0.58
CA ASN A 176 -0.93 -26.48 1.96
C ASN A 176 -1.72 -25.17 2.16
N GLU A 177 -2.96 -25.29 2.64
CA GLU A 177 -3.90 -24.16 2.87
C GLU A 177 -3.47 -23.17 3.98
N THR A 178 -2.29 -23.39 4.58
CA THR A 178 -1.84 -22.76 5.81
C THR A 178 -0.80 -21.65 5.60
N ALA A 179 -0.18 -21.58 4.41
CA ALA A 179 0.78 -20.54 4.05
C ALA A 179 0.09 -19.37 3.32
N CYS A 180 0.17 -18.18 3.90
CA CYS A 180 -0.35 -16.94 3.32
C CYS A 180 0.81 -16.03 2.89
N PHE A 181 0.59 -15.08 1.98
CA PHE A 181 1.61 -14.09 1.53
C PHE A 181 2.76 -14.63 0.65
N ASN A 182 2.64 -15.84 0.08
CA ASN A 182 3.62 -16.40 -0.87
C ASN A 182 3.06 -16.48 -2.30
N PHE A 183 3.18 -15.38 -3.07
CA PHE A 183 2.51 -15.24 -4.38
C PHE A 183 3.45 -15.05 -5.59
N GLY A 184 4.77 -15.08 -5.38
CA GLY A 184 5.76 -14.87 -6.46
C GLY A 184 5.58 -15.79 -7.68
N ARG A 185 5.14 -17.04 -7.49
CA ARG A 185 4.97 -18.02 -8.59
C ARG A 185 3.90 -17.63 -9.62
N HIS A 186 2.93 -16.79 -9.29
CA HIS A 186 1.91 -16.33 -10.25
C HIS A 186 2.42 -15.22 -11.19
N ILE A 187 3.55 -14.60 -10.83
CA ILE A 187 4.16 -13.49 -11.59
C ILE A 187 5.12 -14.03 -12.67
N GLU A 188 5.38 -15.34 -12.72
CA GLU A 188 6.31 -15.94 -13.68
C GLU A 188 5.84 -15.88 -15.14
N SER A 189 4.53 -15.73 -15.38
CA SER A 189 4.01 -15.60 -16.75
C SER A 189 4.48 -14.29 -17.41
N LEU A 190 4.90 -14.37 -18.67
CA LEU A 190 5.28 -13.20 -19.48
C LEU A 190 4.28 -12.04 -19.41
N PRO A 191 2.95 -12.23 -19.60
CA PRO A 191 1.99 -11.13 -19.50
C PRO A 191 1.96 -10.50 -18.10
N ALA A 192 2.12 -11.28 -17.03
CA ALA A 192 2.18 -10.75 -15.67
C ALA A 192 3.46 -9.94 -15.44
N LYS A 193 4.62 -10.39 -15.93
CA LYS A 193 5.87 -9.62 -15.84
C LYS A 193 5.75 -8.28 -16.58
N VAL A 194 5.27 -8.30 -17.82
CA VAL A 194 5.09 -7.08 -18.64
C VAL A 194 4.17 -6.09 -17.95
N PHE A 195 3.04 -6.55 -17.41
CA PHE A 195 2.12 -5.70 -16.66
C PHE A 195 2.82 -5.04 -15.45
N ASN A 196 3.56 -5.81 -14.66
CA ASN A 196 4.29 -5.29 -13.49
C ASN A 196 5.41 -4.31 -13.86
N TYR A 197 6.09 -4.52 -14.99
CA TYR A 197 7.08 -3.59 -15.55
C TYR A 197 6.44 -2.25 -15.93
N ILE A 198 5.33 -2.30 -16.68
CA ILE A 198 4.60 -1.10 -17.11
C ILE A 198 4.07 -0.34 -15.90
N THR A 199 3.40 -1.04 -14.96
CA THR A 199 2.84 -0.41 -13.76
C THR A 199 3.92 0.22 -12.89
N SER A 200 5.03 -0.48 -12.62
CA SER A 200 6.09 0.05 -11.76
C SER A 200 6.79 1.25 -12.40
N THR A 201 7.07 1.19 -13.71
CA THR A 201 7.65 2.32 -14.46
C THR A 201 6.72 3.53 -14.44
N LEU A 202 5.42 3.32 -14.68
CA LEU A 202 4.42 4.39 -14.66
C LEU A 202 4.37 5.09 -13.29
N ILE A 203 4.35 4.32 -12.20
CA ILE A 203 4.30 4.87 -10.84
C ILE A 203 5.54 5.71 -10.54
N ILE A 204 6.74 5.22 -10.89
CA ILE A 204 7.99 5.96 -10.70
C ILE A 204 7.97 7.29 -11.48
N VAL A 205 7.59 7.25 -12.75
CA VAL A 205 7.54 8.44 -13.61
C VAL A 205 6.53 9.46 -13.07
N VAL A 206 5.30 9.03 -12.77
CA VAL A 206 4.23 9.91 -12.29
C VAL A 206 4.59 10.51 -10.92
N ALA A 207 5.09 9.70 -9.97
CA ALA A 207 5.51 10.18 -8.65
C ALA A 207 6.62 11.23 -8.78
N THR A 208 7.61 10.99 -9.63
CA THR A 208 8.74 11.91 -9.85
C THR A 208 8.28 13.21 -10.49
N VAL A 209 7.52 13.14 -11.59
CA VAL A 209 7.02 14.32 -12.32
C VAL A 209 6.15 15.19 -11.42
N LEU A 210 5.16 14.60 -10.73
CA LEU A 210 4.28 15.36 -9.84
C LEU A 210 5.04 15.99 -8.67
N THR A 211 6.05 15.31 -8.13
CA THR A 211 6.89 15.88 -7.06
C THR A 211 7.69 17.07 -7.55
N VAL A 212 8.31 16.99 -8.73
CA VAL A 212 9.05 18.11 -9.32
C VAL A 212 8.14 19.29 -9.60
N LEU A 213 6.96 19.06 -10.19
CA LEU A 213 5.97 20.11 -10.44
C LEU A 213 5.52 20.77 -9.13
N GLN A 214 5.18 19.97 -8.11
CA GLN A 214 4.75 20.48 -6.82
C GLN A 214 5.87 21.26 -6.10
N ALA A 215 7.11 20.80 -6.18
CA ALA A 215 8.27 21.49 -5.63
C ALA A 215 8.50 22.84 -6.34
N ASN A 216 8.32 22.90 -7.66
CA ASN A 216 8.39 24.16 -8.41
C ASN A 216 7.30 25.15 -7.97
N VAL A 217 6.06 24.70 -7.78
CA VAL A 217 4.97 25.54 -7.25
C VAL A 217 5.32 26.13 -5.88
N VAL A 218 5.79 25.29 -4.95
CA VAL A 218 6.20 25.75 -3.61
C VAL A 218 7.40 26.71 -3.70
N ARG A 219 8.37 26.45 -4.57
CA ARG A 219 9.51 27.34 -4.80
C ARG A 219 9.10 28.71 -5.33
N VAL A 220 8.16 28.76 -6.26
CA VAL A 220 7.61 30.03 -6.79
C VAL A 220 6.87 30.79 -5.69
N LEU A 221 6.04 30.11 -4.90
CA LEU A 221 5.34 30.71 -3.77
C LEU A 221 6.28 31.23 -2.69
N TYR A 222 7.33 30.48 -2.37
CA TYR A 222 8.35 30.88 -1.41
C TYR A 222 9.04 32.18 -1.83
N ARG A 223 9.39 32.32 -3.12
CA ARG A 223 9.96 33.56 -3.67
C ARG A 223 8.99 34.75 -3.62
N LYS A 224 7.69 34.50 -3.65
CA LYS A 224 6.62 35.52 -3.59
C LYS A 224 6.13 35.81 -2.17
N HIS A 225 6.63 35.09 -1.16
CA HIS A 225 6.10 35.05 0.21
C HIS A 225 6.19 36.39 0.97
N HIS A 226 6.85 37.41 0.42
CA HIS A 226 7.05 38.72 1.05
C HIS A 226 5.79 39.61 1.16
N GLN A 227 4.59 39.18 0.70
CA GLN A 227 3.39 40.04 0.67
C GLN A 227 2.10 39.32 1.13
N GLY A 228 1.71 39.49 2.40
CA GLY A 228 0.31 39.34 2.86
C GLY A 228 -0.17 37.96 3.35
N CYS A 229 -1.23 37.98 4.17
CA CYS A 229 -1.80 36.80 4.87
C CYS A 229 -2.37 35.72 3.94
N THR A 230 -2.95 36.09 2.79
CA THR A 230 -3.51 35.13 1.82
C THR A 230 -2.41 34.25 1.20
N ILE A 231 -1.25 34.84 0.89
CA ILE A 231 -0.10 34.11 0.34
C ILE A 231 0.46 33.12 1.39
N GLN A 232 0.41 33.46 2.68
CA GLN A 232 0.83 32.58 3.76
C GLN A 232 -0.08 31.34 3.91
N GLN A 233 -1.40 31.51 3.77
CA GLN A 233 -2.35 30.39 3.81
C GLN A 233 -2.22 29.47 2.58
N GLU A 234 -2.01 30.05 1.39
CA GLU A 234 -1.74 29.29 0.16
C GLU A 234 -0.43 28.51 0.25
N PHE A 235 0.64 29.14 0.77
CA PHE A 235 1.92 28.49 1.00
C PHE A 235 1.79 27.27 1.92
N GLY A 236 1.13 27.42 3.08
CA GLY A 236 0.91 26.31 4.00
C GLY A 236 0.09 25.15 3.40
N THR A 237 -0.83 25.46 2.49
CA THR A 237 -1.61 24.45 1.77
C THR A 237 -0.76 23.70 0.74
N GLN A 238 0.08 24.42 -0.01
CA GLN A 238 0.97 23.83 -1.01
C GLN A 238 2.13 23.06 -0.37
N LEU A 239 2.57 23.45 0.82
CA LEU A 239 3.56 22.71 1.62
C LEU A 239 3.00 21.35 2.08
N LYS A 240 1.73 21.27 2.48
CA LYS A 240 1.08 19.99 2.78
C LYS A 240 0.99 19.09 1.56
N SER A 241 0.63 19.67 0.41
CA SER A 241 0.61 18.97 -0.87
C SER A 241 2.01 18.46 -1.26
N LEU A 242 3.07 19.24 -1.01
CA LEU A 242 4.45 18.78 -1.17
C LEU A 242 4.78 17.62 -0.22
N CYS A 243 4.28 17.62 1.02
CA CYS A 243 4.48 16.50 1.93
C CYS A 243 3.86 15.20 1.38
N PHE A 244 2.64 15.25 0.83
CA PHE A 244 2.06 14.08 0.14
C PHE A 244 2.93 13.62 -1.05
N ALA A 245 3.49 14.56 -1.82
CA ALA A 245 4.40 14.21 -2.90
C ALA A 245 5.67 13.49 -2.41
N LEU A 246 6.29 14.00 -1.33
CA LEU A 246 7.46 13.37 -0.72
C LEU A 246 7.12 11.99 -0.15
N ILE A 247 5.93 11.79 0.40
CA ILE A 247 5.48 10.48 0.89
C ILE A 247 5.40 9.47 -0.27
N MET A 248 4.90 9.85 -1.44
CA MET A 248 4.94 8.98 -2.62
C MET A 248 6.37 8.61 -3.02
N VAL A 249 7.29 9.57 -3.00
CA VAL A 249 8.69 9.33 -3.34
C VAL A 249 9.34 8.38 -2.35
N VAL A 250 9.18 8.61 -1.05
CA VAL A 250 9.84 7.80 -0.01
C VAL A 250 9.19 6.43 0.13
N CYS A 251 7.86 6.33 0.04
CA CYS A 251 7.14 5.09 0.31
C CYS A 251 6.97 4.22 -0.93
N PHE A 252 6.81 4.77 -2.14
CA PHE A 252 6.45 3.97 -3.32
C PHE A 252 7.60 3.76 -4.30
N ILE A 253 8.45 4.77 -4.55
CA ILE A 253 9.54 4.63 -5.53
C ILE A 253 10.52 3.51 -5.14
N PRO A 254 11.02 3.40 -3.90
CA PRO A 254 11.96 2.34 -3.53
C PRO A 254 11.39 0.94 -3.78
N TYR A 255 10.12 0.71 -3.42
CA TYR A 255 9.44 -0.55 -3.68
C TYR A 255 9.34 -0.83 -5.19
N HIS A 256 8.90 0.14 -5.99
CA HIS A 256 8.74 -0.08 -7.43
C HIS A 256 10.07 -0.24 -8.16
N VAL A 257 11.14 0.45 -7.74
CA VAL A 257 12.49 0.24 -8.27
C VAL A 257 12.98 -1.17 -7.92
N PHE A 258 12.84 -1.58 -6.66
CA PHE A 258 13.20 -2.94 -6.25
C PHE A 258 12.38 -4.00 -6.98
N ARG A 259 11.09 -3.72 -7.20
CA ARG A 259 10.17 -4.63 -7.90
C ARG A 259 10.61 -4.92 -9.32
N LEU A 260 11.17 -3.94 -10.03
CA LEU A 260 11.74 -4.15 -11.37
C LEU A 260 12.87 -5.18 -11.33
N TYR A 261 13.77 -5.10 -10.34
CA TYR A 261 14.86 -6.06 -10.15
C TYR A 261 14.34 -7.44 -9.69
N TYR A 262 13.33 -7.46 -8.82
CA TYR A 262 12.71 -8.68 -8.32
C TYR A 262 12.06 -9.52 -9.43
N LEU A 263 11.49 -8.92 -10.48
CA LEU A 263 10.83 -9.65 -11.57
C LEU A 263 11.78 -10.58 -12.35
N GLU A 264 13.10 -10.35 -12.26
CA GLU A 264 14.14 -11.18 -12.85
C GLU A 264 14.64 -12.27 -11.89
N ASN A 265 14.50 -12.07 -10.57
CA ASN A 265 15.07 -12.89 -9.51
C ASN A 265 14.02 -13.31 -8.46
N ILE A 266 12.84 -13.77 -8.92
CA ILE A 266 11.65 -14.01 -8.09
C ILE A 266 11.89 -15.03 -6.97
N ALA A 267 12.67 -16.08 -7.24
CA ALA A 267 12.85 -17.22 -6.31
C ALA A 267 13.63 -16.85 -5.04
N ASP A 268 14.59 -15.92 -5.13
CA ASP A 268 15.53 -15.61 -4.05
C ASP A 268 15.21 -14.31 -3.30
N LEU A 269 14.28 -13.50 -3.83
CA LEU A 269 14.02 -12.14 -3.33
C LEU A 269 12.58 -11.93 -2.83
N GLN A 270 11.80 -13.00 -2.68
CA GLN A 270 10.41 -12.93 -2.21
C GLN A 270 10.32 -12.25 -0.83
N GLY A 271 11.13 -12.66 0.14
CA GLY A 271 11.12 -12.08 1.48
C GLY A 271 11.45 -10.58 1.47
N VAL A 272 12.44 -10.18 0.68
CA VAL A 272 12.86 -8.78 0.56
C VAL A 272 11.77 -7.93 -0.11
N ASN A 273 11.10 -8.46 -1.15
CA ASN A 273 9.96 -7.80 -1.79
C ASN A 273 8.82 -7.53 -0.80
N GLU A 274 8.50 -8.48 0.07
CA GLU A 274 7.47 -8.31 1.11
C GLU A 274 7.85 -7.23 2.14
N VAL A 275 9.14 -7.10 2.47
CA VAL A 275 9.64 -6.02 3.34
C VAL A 275 9.44 -4.67 2.67
N PHE A 276 9.91 -4.48 1.43
CA PHE A 276 9.71 -3.21 0.70
C PHE A 276 8.23 -2.90 0.49
N LEU A 277 7.40 -3.90 0.21
CA LEU A 277 5.95 -3.75 0.12
C LEU A 277 5.35 -3.26 1.44
N SER A 278 5.76 -3.85 2.57
CA SER A 278 5.34 -3.43 3.91
C SER A 278 5.81 -2.01 4.25
N LEU A 279 6.99 -1.59 3.80
CA LEU A 279 7.47 -0.21 3.98
C LEU A 279 6.57 0.81 3.26
N THR A 280 5.88 0.44 2.18
CA THR A 280 4.95 1.36 1.50
C THR A 280 3.81 1.82 2.42
N THR A 281 3.45 1.01 3.41
CA THR A 281 2.33 1.24 4.34
C THR A 281 2.58 2.38 5.33
N PHE A 282 3.83 2.83 5.47
CA PHE A 282 4.17 4.04 6.20
C PHE A 282 3.52 5.30 5.59
N ASN A 283 3.00 5.22 4.36
CA ASN A 283 2.15 6.27 3.82
C ASN A 283 0.91 6.57 4.69
N CYS A 284 0.47 5.67 5.58
CA CYS A 284 -0.61 5.93 6.54
C CYS A 284 -0.27 7.04 7.57
N LEU A 285 1.00 7.42 7.67
CA LEU A 285 1.47 8.52 8.53
C LEU A 285 1.21 9.91 7.93
N ASP A 286 0.78 9.96 6.68
CA ASP A 286 0.47 11.19 5.95
C ASP A 286 -0.61 12.05 6.65
N MET A 287 -1.49 11.44 7.44
CA MET A 287 -2.50 12.16 8.21
C MET A 287 -1.89 13.07 9.28
N LEU A 288 -0.66 12.81 9.72
CA LEU A 288 0.08 13.71 10.63
C LEU A 288 0.36 15.07 9.98
N THR A 289 0.38 15.17 8.65
CA THR A 289 0.58 16.45 7.94
C THR A 289 -0.53 17.47 8.23
N PHE A 290 -1.71 17.02 8.68
CA PHE A 290 -2.81 17.90 9.07
C PHE A 290 -2.63 18.55 10.45
N LEU A 291 -1.74 18.01 11.31
CA LEU A 291 -1.44 18.57 12.65
C LEU A 291 -0.82 19.97 12.59
N GLY A 292 0.01 20.23 11.57
CA GLY A 292 0.71 21.51 11.39
C GLY A 292 -0.21 22.72 11.25
N ARG A 293 -1.53 22.51 11.14
CA ARG A 293 -2.56 23.56 11.09
C ARG A 293 -2.69 24.35 12.40
N ARG A 294 -2.30 23.79 13.57
CA ARG A 294 -2.45 24.47 14.87
C ARG A 294 -1.34 25.45 15.21
N THR A 295 -0.13 25.27 14.70
CA THR A 295 1.01 26.13 15.10
C THR A 295 0.92 27.53 14.47
N CYS A 296 0.28 27.67 13.31
CA CYS A 296 0.14 28.97 12.65
C CYS A 296 -1.00 29.84 13.23
N LEU A 297 -1.88 29.28 14.06
CA LEU A 297 -2.89 30.03 14.82
C LEU A 297 -2.31 30.71 16.07
N ARG A 298 -1.06 30.39 16.45
CA ARG A 298 -0.34 31.08 17.54
C ARG A 298 0.34 32.38 17.14
N CYS A 299 0.28 32.78 15.86
CA CYS A 299 0.68 34.14 15.45
C CYS A 299 -0.44 35.17 15.65
N PHE A 300 -1.53 34.80 16.33
CA PHE A 300 -2.67 35.68 16.61
C PHE A 300 -2.97 35.75 18.12
N SER A 301 -1.93 35.76 18.96
CA SER A 301 -2.00 36.14 20.37
C SER A 301 -0.82 37.01 20.75
#